data_AF-A0A2X3J0H6-F1
#
_entry.id   AF-A0A2X3J0H6-F1
#
_cell.length_a   1.000
_cell.length_b   1.000
_cell.length_c   1.000
_cell.angle_alpha   90.00
_cell.angle_beta   90.00
_cell.angle_gamma   90.00
#
_symmetry.space_group_name_H-M   'P 1'
#
loop_
_entity.id
_entity.type
_entity.pdbx_description
1 polymer ?
#
loop_
_entity_poly.entity_id
_entity_poly.type
_entity_poly.pdbx_seq_one_letter_code
_entity_poly.pdbx_strand_id
1 'polypeptide(L)'
;MANFLSYPTTDMSDLMFSNIIGSLLAVGLSALSCYLLPDVELRKPPPAIQKDGPRVMHETLLASLTATILFTVFQFYTLNDSLAALMAGIFALFPMHFRGAILSSWWRIVGVIAGCLYAILVQLVIYDFSRHLILLMPLISLGLLLAARIHVFEKVGPGVGFSILTTLALMFGQYMHPNQDIVFSALYRISSVSVRLSARWAVTLLSINTEYFASTRYIVK
;
A
#
# COMPACT_ATOMS: atom_id res chain seq x y z
N MET A 1 8.98 24.31 2.48
CA MET A 1 7.53 24.40 2.16
C MET A 1 6.99 22.98 2.09
N ALA A 2 5.84 22.69 2.71
CA ALA A 2 5.25 21.36 2.65
C ALA A 2 4.84 21.03 1.21
N ASN A 3 5.41 19.96 0.66
CA ASN A 3 5.40 19.62 -0.76
C ASN A 3 3.97 19.53 -1.36
N PHE A 4 3.00 19.09 -0.55
CA PHE A 4 1.60 18.93 -0.96
C PHE A 4 0.83 20.24 -1.22
N LEU A 5 1.28 21.36 -0.64
CA LEU A 5 0.59 22.65 -0.69
C LEU A 5 1.19 23.62 -1.73
N SER A 6 2.28 23.22 -2.38
CA SER A 6 3.07 24.11 -3.24
C SER A 6 2.95 23.82 -4.74
N TYR A 7 2.15 22.83 -5.16
CA TYR A 7 1.98 22.55 -6.58
C TYR A 7 0.87 23.43 -7.18
N PRO A 8 1.21 24.36 -8.10
CA PRO A 8 0.25 25.29 -8.69
C PRO A 8 -0.78 24.62 -9.63
N THR A 9 -0.63 23.32 -9.89
CA THR A 9 -1.47 22.53 -10.80
C THR A 9 -2.55 21.71 -10.10
N THR A 10 -2.61 21.73 -8.76
CA THR A 10 -3.54 20.87 -8.00
C THR A 10 -4.57 21.70 -7.24
N ASP A 11 -5.82 21.70 -7.71
CA ASP A 11 -6.92 22.33 -7.00
C ASP A 11 -7.32 21.51 -5.76
N MET A 12 -7.18 22.14 -4.60
CA MET A 12 -7.36 21.48 -3.29
C MET A 12 -8.81 21.04 -3.08
N SER A 13 -9.77 21.87 -3.49
CA SER A 13 -11.20 21.56 -3.41
C SER A 13 -11.51 20.28 -4.17
N ASP A 14 -11.00 20.17 -5.40
CA ASP A 14 -11.31 19.05 -6.29
C ASP A 14 -10.71 17.75 -5.75
N LEU A 15 -9.47 17.82 -5.23
CA LEU A 15 -8.82 16.66 -4.62
C LEU A 15 -9.54 16.19 -3.34
N MET A 16 -10.02 17.13 -2.51
CA MET A 16 -10.78 16.78 -1.29
C MET A 16 -12.15 16.21 -1.63
N PHE A 17 -12.93 16.88 -2.50
CA PHE A 17 -14.25 16.41 -2.90
C PHE A 17 -14.19 15.06 -3.61
N SER A 18 -13.22 14.85 -4.50
CA SER A 18 -13.02 13.58 -5.19
C SER A 18 -12.72 12.44 -4.21
N ASN A 19 -11.86 12.68 -3.20
CA ASN A 19 -11.60 11.67 -2.16
C ASN A 19 -12.81 11.36 -1.29
N ILE A 20 -13.62 12.37 -0.93
CA ILE A 20 -14.84 12.18 -0.14
C ILE A 20 -15.85 11.35 -0.92
N ILE A 21 -16.13 11.74 -2.17
CA ILE A 21 -17.08 11.03 -3.04
C ILE A 21 -16.59 9.61 -3.30
N GLY A 22 -15.30 9.44 -3.59
CA GLY A 22 -14.68 8.13 -3.78
C GLY A 22 -14.80 7.23 -2.56
N SER A 23 -14.61 7.78 -1.36
CA SER A 23 -14.74 7.04 -0.09
C SER A 23 -16.19 6.63 0.17
N LEU A 24 -17.16 7.52 -0.07
CA LEU A 24 -18.59 7.21 0.07
C LEU A 24 -19.04 6.14 -0.93
N LEU A 25 -18.59 6.24 -2.19
CA LEU A 25 -18.84 5.23 -3.22
C LEU A 25 -18.23 3.87 -2.84
N ALA A 26 -17.01 3.85 -2.31
CA ALA A 26 -16.38 2.60 -1.87
C ALA A 26 -17.16 1.92 -0.73
N VAL A 27 -17.65 2.70 0.25
CA VAL A 27 -18.50 2.17 1.33
C VAL A 27 -19.83 1.66 0.78
N GLY A 28 -20.48 2.42 -0.11
CA GLY A 28 -21.75 2.04 -0.73
C GLY A 28 -21.64 0.76 -1.57
N LEU A 29 -20.60 0.66 -2.41
CA LEU A 29 -20.32 -0.53 -3.21
C LEU A 29 -19.97 -1.74 -2.34
N SER A 30 -19.21 -1.53 -1.26
CA SER A 30 -18.90 -2.59 -0.29
C SER A 30 -20.19 -3.12 0.36
N ALA A 31 -21.06 -2.22 0.85
CA ALA A 31 -22.35 -2.60 1.45
C ALA A 31 -23.24 -3.35 0.45
N LEU A 32 -23.30 -2.88 -0.81
CA LEU A 32 -24.04 -3.53 -1.88
C LEU A 32 -23.46 -4.91 -2.22
N SER A 33 -22.13 -5.06 -2.20
CA SER A 33 -21.48 -6.36 -2.42
C SER A 33 -21.80 -7.36 -1.32
N CYS A 34 -21.81 -6.94 -0.05
CA CYS A 34 -22.23 -7.78 1.07
C CYS A 34 -23.72 -8.17 1.00
N TYR A 35 -24.56 -7.30 0.45
CA TYR A 35 -25.98 -7.59 0.24
C TYR A 35 -26.22 -8.57 -0.91
N LEU A 36 -25.51 -8.43 -2.03
CA LEU A 36 -25.65 -9.30 -3.20
C LEU A 36 -24.99 -10.67 -3.03
N LEU A 37 -23.88 -10.73 -2.28
CA LEU A 37 -23.09 -11.93 -2.06
C LEU A 37 -23.01 -12.22 -0.55
N PRO A 38 -24.11 -12.67 0.08
CA PRO A 38 -24.13 -12.93 1.50
C PRO A 38 -23.18 -14.08 1.88
N ASP A 39 -22.43 -13.90 2.96
CA ASP A 39 -21.54 -14.92 3.50
C ASP A 39 -22.36 -16.13 3.97
N VAL A 40 -22.11 -17.29 3.35
CA VAL A 40 -22.78 -18.57 3.70
C VAL A 40 -22.25 -19.13 5.03
N GLU A 41 -21.04 -18.76 5.44
CA GLU A 41 -20.42 -19.16 6.70
C GLU A 41 -19.95 -17.93 7.49
N LEU A 42 -20.21 -17.94 8.81
CA LEU A 42 -19.77 -16.85 9.69
C LEU A 42 -18.24 -16.76 9.70
N ARG A 43 -17.69 -15.69 9.11
CA ARG A 43 -16.24 -15.47 9.05
C ARG A 43 -15.70 -15.27 10.46
N LYS A 44 -15.00 -16.28 10.99
CA LYS A 44 -14.40 -16.19 12.32
C LYS A 44 -13.32 -15.10 12.30
N PRO A 45 -13.37 -14.12 13.22
CA PRO A 45 -12.30 -13.13 13.31
C PRO A 45 -10.96 -13.84 13.58
N PRO A 46 -9.85 -13.31 13.05
CA PRO A 46 -8.53 -13.83 13.40
C PRO A 46 -8.37 -13.86 14.92
N PRO A 47 -7.75 -14.91 15.50
CA PRO A 47 -7.54 -14.97 16.94
C PRO A 47 -6.74 -13.74 17.38
N ALA A 48 -7.30 -12.99 18.33
CA ALA A 48 -6.62 -11.83 18.90
C ALA A 48 -5.36 -12.31 19.63
N ILE A 49 -4.20 -11.88 19.14
CA ILE A 49 -2.92 -12.14 19.81
C ILE A 49 -2.90 -11.28 21.08
N GLN A 50 -2.94 -11.89 22.26
CA GLN A 50 -2.75 -11.19 23.51
C GLN A 50 -1.30 -10.70 23.58
N LYS A 51 -1.11 -9.38 23.63
CA LYS A 51 0.19 -8.73 23.78
C LYS A 51 0.27 -8.12 25.17
N ASP A 52 1.40 -8.31 25.85
CA ASP A 52 1.66 -7.67 27.15
C ASP A 52 1.66 -6.14 27.00
N GLY A 53 1.15 -5.42 28.01
CA GLY A 53 1.09 -3.95 28.01
C GLY A 53 2.43 -3.25 27.67
N PRO A 54 3.57 -3.65 28.28
CA PRO A 54 4.88 -3.10 27.95
C PRO A 54 5.31 -3.35 26.49
N ARG A 55 4.94 -4.51 25.93
CA ARG A 55 5.22 -4.85 24.53
C ARG A 55 4.44 -3.97 23.57
N VAL A 56 3.16 -3.70 23.87
CA VAL A 56 2.33 -2.79 23.06
C VAL A 56 2.92 -1.38 23.04
N MET A 57 3.34 -0.85 24.19
CA MET A 57 3.94 0.49 24.29
C MET A 57 5.23 0.62 23.49
N HIS A 58 6.08 -0.40 23.55
CA HIS A 58 7.33 -0.41 22.80
C HIS A 58 7.09 -0.48 21.28
N GLU A 59 6.22 -1.40 20.85
CA GLU A 59 5.84 -1.58 19.45
C GLU A 59 5.19 -0.32 18.85
N THR A 60 4.32 0.37 19.60
CA THR A 60 3.67 1.62 19.13
C THR A 60 4.64 2.80 19.07
N LEU A 61 5.57 2.92 20.01
CA LEU A 61 6.57 4.00 20.01
C LEU A 61 7.55 3.84 18.85
N LEU A 62 8.02 2.61 18.58
CA LEU A 62 8.83 2.31 17.40
C LEU A 62 8.09 2.61 16.09
N ALA A 63 6.82 2.21 15.99
CA ALA A 63 6.01 2.46 14.81
C ALA A 63 5.76 3.96 14.57
N SER A 64 5.47 4.72 15.62
CA SER A 64 5.21 6.17 15.51
C SER A 64 6.47 6.96 15.17
N LEU A 65 7.61 6.63 15.78
CA LEU A 65 8.90 7.24 15.43
C LEU A 65 9.28 6.95 13.98
N THR A 66 9.16 5.69 13.56
CA THR A 66 9.45 5.27 12.18
C THR A 66 8.52 5.98 11.18
N ALA A 67 7.23 6.09 11.49
CA ALA A 67 6.27 6.83 10.67
C ALA A 67 6.64 8.32 10.54
N THR A 68 7.07 8.94 11.64
CA THR A 68 7.43 10.36 11.69
C THR A 68 8.69 10.65 10.89
N ILE A 69 9.72 9.79 11.01
CA ILE A 69 10.95 9.88 10.22
C ILE A 69 10.62 9.72 8.74
N LEU A 70 9.83 8.70 8.39
CA LEU A 70 9.43 8.46 7.01
C LEU A 70 8.70 9.67 6.43
N PHE A 71 7.70 10.19 7.15
CA PHE A 71 6.97 11.40 6.75
C PHE A 71 7.91 12.59 6.54
N THR A 72 8.81 12.84 7.49
CA THR A 72 9.78 13.93 7.42
C THR A 72 10.67 13.83 6.18
N VAL A 73 11.21 12.64 5.90
CA VAL A 73 11.99 12.38 4.68
C VAL A 73 11.15 12.69 3.44
N PHE A 74 9.89 12.25 3.37
CA PHE A 74 9.00 12.56 2.24
C PHE A 74 8.65 14.04 2.09
N GLN A 75 8.72 14.82 3.15
CA GLN A 75 8.51 16.27 3.07
C GLN A 75 9.75 17.02 2.56
N PHE A 76 10.95 16.49 2.82
CA PHE A 76 12.20 17.08 2.31
C PHE A 76 12.52 16.67 0.87
N TYR A 77 12.17 15.44 0.47
CA TYR A 77 12.37 14.98 -0.89
C TYR A 77 11.14 15.25 -1.76
N THR A 78 11.28 16.10 -2.78
CA THR A 78 10.23 16.48 -3.73
C THR A 78 9.88 15.36 -4.71
N LEU A 79 9.28 14.26 -4.23
CA LEU A 79 8.79 13.18 -5.09
C LEU A 79 7.33 13.44 -5.49
N ASN A 80 7.06 13.59 -6.79
CA ASN A 80 5.69 13.79 -7.31
C ASN A 80 4.76 12.59 -7.01
N ASP A 81 5.29 11.36 -6.96
CA ASP A 81 4.55 10.13 -6.59
C ASP A 81 4.45 9.88 -5.07
N SER A 82 4.66 10.92 -4.24
CA SER A 82 4.88 10.79 -2.79
C SER A 82 3.67 10.27 -2.01
N LEU A 83 2.42 10.56 -2.42
CA LEU A 83 1.24 10.20 -1.61
C LEU A 83 0.99 8.69 -1.57
N ALA A 84 0.94 8.04 -2.72
CA ALA A 84 0.74 6.60 -2.80
C ALA A 84 1.88 5.81 -2.12
N ALA A 85 3.10 6.36 -2.20
CA ALA A 85 4.30 5.83 -1.59
C ALA A 85 4.36 6.01 -0.06
N LEU A 86 3.81 7.11 0.45
CA LEU A 86 3.66 7.37 1.87
C LEU A 86 2.62 6.40 2.47
N MET A 87 1.46 6.26 1.83
CA MET A 87 0.40 5.33 2.26
C MET A 87 0.86 3.87 2.25
N ALA A 88 1.56 3.50 1.18
CA ALA A 88 2.33 2.27 1.04
C ALA A 88 3.25 2.00 2.24
N GLY A 89 3.94 3.04 2.70
CA GLY A 89 4.75 2.98 3.90
C GLY A 89 3.91 2.78 5.17
N ILE A 90 2.84 3.54 5.35
CA ILE A 90 2.00 3.40 6.55
C ILE A 90 1.43 1.97 6.65
N PHE A 91 1.00 1.39 5.53
CA PHE A 91 0.44 0.03 5.50
C PHE A 91 1.45 -1.05 5.89
N ALA A 92 2.73 -0.88 5.56
CA ALA A 92 3.77 -1.82 6.01
C ALA A 92 4.13 -1.69 7.50
N LEU A 93 3.61 -0.67 8.22
CA LEU A 93 3.73 -0.55 9.68
C LEU A 93 2.58 -1.24 10.43
N PHE A 94 1.53 -1.70 9.74
CA PHE A 94 0.36 -2.34 10.38
C PHE A 94 0.67 -3.53 11.29
N PRO A 95 1.68 -4.37 11.02
CA PRO A 95 2.04 -5.44 11.95
C PRO A 95 2.45 -4.92 13.34
N MET A 96 2.94 -3.67 13.45
CA MET A 96 3.47 -3.01 14.66
C MET A 96 4.62 -3.77 15.38
N HIS A 97 4.92 -5.02 15.02
CA HIS A 97 6.03 -5.80 15.55
C HIS A 97 7.20 -5.88 14.54
N PHE A 98 8.44 -5.83 15.05
CA PHE A 98 9.66 -5.71 14.23
C PHE A 98 9.80 -6.78 13.14
N ARG A 99 9.74 -8.07 13.52
CA ARG A 99 9.83 -9.19 12.55
C ARG A 99 8.70 -9.17 11.51
N GLY A 100 7.52 -8.66 11.88
CA GLY A 100 6.36 -8.57 11.01
C GLY A 100 6.45 -7.42 10.04
N ALA A 101 7.03 -6.30 10.48
CA ALA A 101 7.27 -5.14 9.62
C ALA A 101 8.25 -5.47 8.49
N ILE A 102 9.32 -6.23 8.78
CA ILE A 102 10.29 -6.68 7.76
C ILE A 102 9.61 -7.66 6.80
N LEU A 103 8.96 -8.69 7.33
CA LEU A 103 8.32 -9.72 6.52
C LEU A 103 7.19 -9.13 5.65
N SER A 104 6.34 -8.27 6.22
CA SER A 104 5.30 -7.55 5.49
C SER A 104 5.87 -6.65 4.41
N SER A 105 6.97 -5.93 4.69
CA SER A 105 7.66 -5.12 3.68
C SER A 105 8.16 -5.96 2.51
N TRP A 106 8.71 -7.15 2.78
CA TRP A 106 9.17 -8.07 1.73
C TRP A 106 8.01 -8.55 0.84
N TRP A 107 6.94 -9.07 1.45
CA TRP A 107 5.73 -9.49 0.72
C TRP A 107 5.12 -8.35 -0.10
N ARG A 108 5.24 -7.12 0.42
CA ARG A 108 4.79 -5.94 -0.28
C ARG A 108 5.62 -5.64 -1.52
N ILE A 109 6.95 -5.77 -1.48
CA ILE A 109 7.82 -5.65 -2.68
C ILE A 109 7.39 -6.68 -3.73
N VAL A 110 7.24 -7.93 -3.32
CA VAL A 110 6.82 -9.02 -4.22
C VAL A 110 5.49 -8.70 -4.90
N GLY A 111 4.51 -8.20 -4.14
CA GLY A 111 3.20 -7.85 -4.71
C GLY A 111 3.22 -6.63 -5.61
N VAL A 112 4.08 -5.64 -5.34
CA VAL A 112 4.26 -4.49 -6.26
C VAL A 112 4.89 -4.97 -7.58
N ILE A 113 5.92 -5.82 -7.52
CA ILE A 113 6.56 -6.37 -8.72
C ILE A 113 5.53 -7.19 -9.53
N ALA A 114 4.77 -8.07 -8.87
CA ALA A 114 3.74 -8.87 -9.52
C ALA A 114 2.64 -8.01 -10.16
N GLY A 115 2.16 -6.97 -9.47
CA GLY A 115 1.17 -6.03 -10.01
C GLY A 115 1.69 -5.23 -11.21
N CYS A 116 2.94 -4.76 -11.15
CA CYS A 116 3.58 -4.07 -12.26
C CYS A 116 3.78 -4.98 -13.48
N LEU A 117 4.24 -6.23 -13.27
CA LEU A 117 4.37 -7.22 -14.34
C LEU A 117 3.02 -7.52 -14.99
N TYR A 118 1.97 -7.69 -14.19
CA TYR A 118 0.61 -7.88 -14.71
C TYR A 118 0.14 -6.69 -15.55
N ALA A 119 0.38 -5.46 -15.09
CA ALA A 119 0.01 -4.26 -15.84
C ALA A 119 0.74 -4.18 -17.19
N ILE A 120 2.04 -4.51 -17.23
CA ILE A 120 2.81 -4.59 -18.48
C ILE A 120 2.26 -5.68 -19.40
N LEU A 121 1.93 -6.86 -18.86
CA LEU A 121 1.33 -7.95 -19.65
C LEU A 121 -0.02 -7.54 -20.27
N VAL A 122 -0.89 -6.90 -19.49
CA VAL A 122 -2.18 -6.37 -19.98
C VAL A 122 -1.95 -5.35 -21.10
N GLN A 123 -0.97 -4.44 -20.92
CA GLN A 123 -0.63 -3.46 -21.95
C GLN A 123 -0.08 -4.13 -23.22
N LEU A 124 0.70 -5.20 -23.10
CA LEU A 124 1.23 -5.95 -24.24
C LEU A 124 0.14 -6.71 -24.98
N VAL A 125 -0.86 -7.25 -24.28
CA VAL A 125 -2.02 -7.93 -24.88
C VAL A 125 -2.90 -6.96 -25.65
N ILE A 126 -3.12 -5.76 -25.10
CA ILE A 126 -4.05 -4.79 -25.66
C ILE A 126 -3.38 -3.91 -26.74
N TYR A 127 -2.08 -3.63 -26.61
CA TYR A 127 -1.22 -2.86 -27.51
C TYR A 127 -1.91 -1.61 -28.12
N ASP A 128 -2.44 -1.71 -29.35
CA ASP A 128 -3.12 -0.60 -30.05
C ASP A 128 -4.54 -0.29 -29.52
N PHE A 129 -5.21 -1.25 -28.88
CA PHE A 129 -6.58 -1.10 -28.38
C PHE A 129 -6.68 -0.50 -26.98
N SER A 130 -5.58 0.08 -26.44
CA SER A 130 -5.51 0.58 -25.05
C SER A 130 -6.57 1.65 -24.75
N ARG A 131 -7.03 2.36 -25.78
CA ARG A 131 -8.08 3.37 -25.70
C ARG A 131 -9.49 2.80 -25.55
N HIS A 132 -9.70 1.50 -25.84
CA HIS A 132 -11.00 0.85 -25.71
C HIS A 132 -11.20 0.34 -24.28
N LEU A 133 -11.75 1.20 -23.44
CA LEU A 133 -12.01 0.93 -22.02
C LEU A 133 -12.82 -0.36 -21.79
N ILE A 134 -13.72 -0.70 -22.72
CA ILE A 134 -14.55 -1.92 -22.69
C ILE A 134 -13.70 -3.19 -22.76
N LEU A 135 -12.59 -3.18 -23.52
CA LEU A 135 -11.69 -4.32 -23.65
C LEU A 135 -10.74 -4.42 -22.44
N LEU A 136 -10.42 -3.28 -21.85
CA LEU A 136 -9.52 -3.18 -20.70
C LEU A 136 -10.20 -3.62 -19.40
N MET A 137 -11.47 -3.27 -19.19
CA MET A 137 -12.25 -3.62 -17.99
C MET A 137 -12.23 -5.11 -17.62
N PRO A 138 -12.48 -6.07 -18.54
CA PRO A 138 -12.42 -7.50 -18.20
C PRO A 138 -11.01 -7.96 -17.82
N LEU A 139 -9.96 -7.41 -18.45
CA LEU A 139 -8.58 -7.74 -18.09
C LEU A 139 -8.21 -7.20 -16.70
N ILE A 140 -8.48 -5.92 -16.42
CA ILE A 140 -8.21 -5.35 -15.09
C ILE A 140 -9.03 -6.08 -14.01
N SER A 141 -10.31 -6.33 -14.27
CA SER A 141 -11.18 -7.02 -13.31
C SER A 141 -10.70 -8.45 -13.02
N LEU A 142 -10.18 -9.17 -14.01
CA LEU A 142 -9.55 -10.47 -13.81
C LEU A 142 -8.32 -10.37 -12.89
N GLY A 143 -7.45 -9.38 -13.12
CA GLY A 143 -6.30 -9.10 -12.25
C GLY A 143 -6.71 -8.77 -10.81
N LEU A 144 -7.74 -7.94 -10.64
CA LEU A 144 -8.29 -7.57 -9.33
C LEU A 144 -8.94 -8.76 -8.61
N LEU A 145 -9.66 -9.63 -9.32
CA LEU A 145 -10.26 -10.85 -8.76
C LEU A 145 -9.19 -11.84 -8.30
N LEU A 146 -8.13 -12.03 -9.09
CA LEU A 146 -6.99 -12.86 -8.69
C LEU A 146 -6.28 -12.28 -7.46
N ALA A 147 -6.04 -10.96 -7.43
CA ALA A 147 -5.44 -10.28 -6.29
C ALA A 147 -6.30 -10.39 -5.03
N ALA A 148 -7.62 -10.21 -5.16
CA ALA A 148 -8.59 -10.35 -4.08
C ALA A 148 -8.61 -11.79 -3.55
N ARG A 149 -8.57 -12.80 -4.44
CA ARG A 149 -8.47 -14.21 -4.05
C ARG A 149 -7.20 -14.48 -3.24
N ILE A 150 -6.04 -14.04 -3.74
CA ILE A 150 -4.76 -14.18 -3.03
C ILE A 150 -4.84 -13.50 -1.66
N HIS A 151 -5.37 -12.27 -1.60
CA HIS A 151 -5.51 -11.53 -0.35
C HIS A 151 -6.37 -12.26 0.70
N VAL A 152 -7.46 -12.92 0.28
CA VAL A 152 -8.31 -13.73 1.17
C VAL A 152 -7.56 -14.96 1.70
N PHE A 153 -6.74 -15.61 0.88
CA PHE A 153 -5.97 -16.78 1.29
C PHE A 153 -4.79 -16.48 2.20
N GLU A 154 -4.22 -15.28 2.08
CA GLU A 154 -3.04 -14.91 2.86
C GLU A 154 -3.29 -14.96 4.36
N LYS A 155 -4.50 -14.66 4.87
CA LYS A 155 -4.87 -14.68 6.30
C LYS A 155 -3.91 -13.88 7.24
N VAL A 156 -2.86 -13.26 6.71
CA VAL A 156 -1.78 -12.55 7.41
C VAL A 156 -1.72 -11.10 6.93
N GLY A 157 -2.58 -10.23 7.47
CA GLY A 157 -2.51 -8.78 7.26
C GLY A 157 -2.40 -8.32 5.79
N PRO A 158 -1.88 -7.11 5.52
CA PRO A 158 -1.63 -6.62 4.16
C PRO A 158 -0.35 -7.27 3.60
N GLY A 159 -0.54 -8.39 2.89
CA GLY A 159 0.50 -9.17 2.22
C GLY A 159 0.66 -8.85 0.73
N VAL A 160 0.90 -9.89 -0.07
CA VAL A 160 1.13 -9.78 -1.53
C VAL A 160 -0.15 -9.39 -2.23
N GLY A 161 -1.29 -10.01 -1.89
CA GLY A 161 -2.57 -9.76 -2.56
C GLY A 161 -3.05 -8.32 -2.46
N PHE A 162 -2.93 -7.72 -1.27
CA PHE A 162 -3.24 -6.31 -1.05
C PHE A 162 -2.29 -5.37 -1.82
N SER A 163 -1.00 -5.73 -1.87
CA SER A 163 0.00 -4.97 -2.61
C SER A 163 -0.24 -5.00 -4.13
N ILE A 164 -0.66 -6.14 -4.67
CA ILE A 164 -1.08 -6.27 -6.08
C ILE A 164 -2.31 -5.40 -6.34
N LEU A 165 -3.35 -5.50 -5.50
CA LEU A 165 -4.60 -4.75 -5.67
C LEU A 165 -4.37 -3.23 -5.68
N THR A 166 -3.59 -2.73 -4.73
CA THR A 166 -3.22 -1.30 -4.67
C THR A 166 -2.30 -0.87 -5.81
N THR A 167 -1.47 -1.77 -6.34
CA THR A 167 -0.62 -1.49 -7.50
C THR A 167 -1.44 -1.41 -8.78
N LEU A 168 -2.37 -2.33 -9.00
CA LEU A 168 -3.26 -2.31 -10.16
C LEU A 168 -4.18 -1.10 -10.15
N ALA A 169 -4.79 -0.80 -9.00
CA ALA A 169 -5.64 0.38 -8.83
C ALA A 169 -4.89 1.67 -9.17
N LEU A 170 -3.60 1.76 -8.81
CA LEU A 170 -2.81 2.93 -9.12
C LEU A 170 -2.32 2.97 -10.57
N MET A 171 -1.82 1.85 -11.09
CA MET A 171 -1.35 1.74 -12.48
C MET A 171 -2.46 2.09 -13.47
N PHE A 172 -3.65 1.51 -13.28
CA PHE A 172 -4.77 1.75 -14.18
C PHE A 172 -5.65 2.93 -13.79
N GLY A 173 -5.66 3.35 -12.52
CA GLY A 173 -6.47 4.49 -12.07
C GLY A 173 -5.78 5.84 -12.28
N GLN A 174 -4.46 5.92 -12.08
CA GLN A 174 -3.71 7.18 -12.15
C GLN A 174 -2.87 7.31 -13.42
N TYR A 175 -2.37 6.20 -13.99
CA TYR A 175 -1.48 6.25 -15.17
C TYR A 175 -2.17 5.90 -16.49
N MET A 176 -3.49 5.71 -16.50
CA MET A 176 -4.30 5.64 -17.73
C MET A 176 -4.59 7.04 -18.28
N HIS A 177 -3.55 7.84 -18.47
CA HIS A 177 -3.64 9.05 -19.28
C HIS A 177 -3.21 8.73 -20.72
N PRO A 178 -3.89 9.28 -21.74
CA PRO A 178 -3.61 8.99 -23.15
C PRO A 178 -2.15 9.17 -23.62
N ASN A 179 -1.32 9.90 -22.84
CA ASN A 179 0.08 10.22 -23.16
C ASN A 179 1.09 9.67 -22.14
N GLN A 180 0.71 8.79 -21.22
CA GLN A 180 1.63 8.24 -20.22
C GLN A 180 2.09 6.82 -20.57
N ASP A 181 3.39 6.60 -20.50
CA ASP A 181 3.99 5.28 -20.73
C ASP A 181 3.86 4.42 -19.46
N ILE A 182 3.00 3.41 -19.53
CA ILE A 182 2.78 2.46 -18.44
C ILE A 182 4.05 1.66 -18.14
N VAL A 183 4.91 1.39 -19.13
CA VAL A 183 6.15 0.63 -18.93
C VAL A 183 7.14 1.42 -18.08
N PHE A 184 7.35 2.69 -18.41
CA PHE A 184 8.19 3.58 -17.61
C PHE A 184 7.62 3.76 -16.19
N SER A 185 6.32 3.99 -16.07
CA SER A 185 5.65 4.13 -14.76
C SER A 185 5.75 2.86 -13.91
N ALA A 186 5.66 1.69 -14.52
CA ALA A 186 5.82 0.40 -13.83
C ALA A 186 7.25 0.20 -13.32
N LEU A 187 8.27 0.49 -14.14
CA LEU A 187 9.68 0.41 -13.75
C LEU A 187 10.03 1.42 -12.66
N TYR A 188 9.52 2.66 -12.77
CA TYR A 188 9.66 3.68 -11.74
C TYR A 188 9.00 3.27 -10.43
N ARG A 189 7.82 2.63 -10.48
CA ARG A 189 7.16 2.11 -9.28
C ARG A 189 7.99 1.00 -8.63
N ILE A 190 8.52 0.05 -9.40
CA ILE A 190 9.36 -1.04 -8.87
C ILE A 190 10.59 -0.47 -8.16
N SER A 191 11.31 0.45 -8.82
CA SER A 191 12.54 1.04 -8.26
C SER A 191 12.24 1.90 -7.03
N SER A 192 11.24 2.79 -7.11
CA SER A 192 10.89 3.70 -6.02
C SER A 192 10.37 2.96 -4.79
N VAL A 193 9.51 1.95 -4.94
CA VAL A 193 9.02 1.14 -3.81
C VAL A 193 10.15 0.34 -3.17
N SER A 194 11.04 -0.23 -3.97
CA SER A 194 12.20 -0.97 -3.46
C SER A 194 13.12 -0.07 -2.63
N VAL A 195 13.50 1.09 -3.15
CA VAL A 195 14.34 2.07 -2.43
C VAL A 195 13.68 2.50 -1.12
N ARG A 196 12.37 2.77 -1.13
CA ARG A 196 11.63 3.24 0.07
C ARG A 196 11.50 2.17 1.14
N LEU A 197 11.29 0.91 0.75
CA LEU A 197 11.21 -0.20 1.71
C LEU A 197 12.60 -0.54 2.26
N SER A 198 13.66 -0.40 1.47
CA SER A 198 15.05 -0.47 1.96
C SER A 198 15.38 0.65 2.94
N ALA A 199 14.99 1.90 2.65
CA ALA A 199 15.18 3.03 3.55
C ALA A 199 14.45 2.82 4.89
N ARG A 200 13.23 2.29 4.83
CA ARG A 200 12.50 1.87 6.03
C ARG A 200 13.25 0.80 6.81
N TRP A 201 13.77 -0.23 6.14
CA TRP A 201 14.56 -1.27 6.82
C TRP A 201 15.74 -0.65 7.56
N ALA A 202 16.46 0.29 6.93
CA ALA A 202 17.54 1.03 7.56
C ALA A 202 17.08 1.83 8.79
N VAL A 203 15.94 2.52 8.73
CA VAL A 203 15.37 3.25 9.88
C VAL A 203 14.97 2.28 11.00
N THR A 204 14.34 1.16 10.68
CA THR A 204 13.99 0.15 11.69
C THR A 204 15.23 -0.47 12.34
N LEU A 205 16.30 -0.71 11.59
CA LEU A 205 17.59 -1.16 12.13
C LEU A 205 18.24 -0.09 13.03
N LEU A 206 18.14 1.19 12.65
CA LEU A 206 18.61 2.30 13.49
C LEU A 206 17.82 2.38 14.82
N SER A 207 16.51 2.09 14.77
CA SER A 207 15.66 2.09 15.96
C SER A 207 15.96 0.92 16.92
N ILE A 208 16.47 -0.22 16.43
CA ILE A 208 16.98 -1.30 17.28
C ILE A 208 18.20 -0.84 18.08
N ASN A 209 19.08 -0.01 17.50
CA ASN A 209 20.17 0.59 18.28
C ASN A 209 19.66 1.55 19.38
N THR A 210 18.36 1.85 19.41
CA THR A 210 17.74 2.62 20.50
C THR A 210 17.25 1.71 21.64
N GLU A 211 17.28 0.38 21.46
CA GLU A 211 17.02 -0.63 22.51
C GLU A 211 18.10 -0.68 23.60
N TYR A 212 19.22 0.06 23.44
CA TYR A 212 20.22 0.25 24.50
C TYR A 212 19.74 1.15 25.65
N PHE A 213 18.60 1.84 25.51
CA PHE A 213 18.03 2.66 26.58
C PHE A 213 17.24 1.81 27.58
N ALA A 214 17.62 1.89 28.86
CA ALA A 214 17.10 1.05 29.95
C ALA A 214 15.58 1.12 30.18
N SER A 215 14.88 2.13 29.63
CA SER A 215 13.44 2.37 29.78
C SER A 215 12.55 1.54 28.82
N THR A 216 13.10 1.07 27.69
CA THR A 216 12.33 0.45 26.59
C THR A 216 12.63 -1.03 26.36
N ARG A 217 13.38 -1.67 27.27
CA ARG A 217 13.90 -3.03 27.10
C ARG A 217 12.78 -4.07 27.20
N TYR A 218 12.38 -4.67 26.07
CA TYR A 218 11.63 -5.92 26.08
C TYR A 218 12.61 -7.10 26.10
N ILE A 219 12.80 -7.71 27.27
CA ILE A 219 13.57 -8.94 27.39
C ILE A 219 12.65 -10.09 26.95
N VAL A 220 12.90 -10.61 25.75
CA VAL A 220 12.29 -11.86 25.29
C VAL A 220 12.75 -12.95 26.27
N LYS A 221 11.81 -13.49 27.07
CA LYS A 221 12.01 -14.75 27.79
C LYS A 221 11.78 -15.92 26.84
#